data_AF-A0A556V8K9-F1
#
_entry.id   AF-A0A556V8K9-F1
#
_cell.length_a   1.000
_cell.length_b   1.000
_cell.length_c   1.000
_cell.angle_alpha   90.00
_cell.angle_beta   90.00
_cell.angle_gamma   90.00
#
_symmetry.space_group_name_H-M   'P 1'
#
loop_
_entity.id
_entity.type
_entity.pdbx_description
1 polymer ?
#
loop_
_entity_poly.entity_id
_entity_poly.type
_entity_poly.pdbx_seq_one_letter_code
_entity_poly.pdbx_strand_id
1 'polypeptide(L)'
;MRPQPETYHQDGSEGPKMWPGTLVPQEKSKETNCCFSLTEPSPCEWCRCEPNSEVHCVVADCAVPECVNPVYEPEQCCPICKNGPNCYAGTTIIPAGIEVKVDDCTICRCHSGDWWKPAQCLRRECLNGQTS
;
A
#
# COMPACT_ATOMS: atom_id res chain seq x y z
N MET A 1 -21.45 70.26 36.34
CA MET A 1 -21.04 69.11 37.15
C MET A 1 -21.54 67.84 36.48
N ARG A 2 -20.64 67.00 35.96
CA ARG A 2 -20.92 65.66 35.43
C ARG A 2 -20.50 64.63 36.49
N PRO A 3 -21.30 63.59 36.78
CA PRO A 3 -20.86 62.51 37.67
C PRO A 3 -19.82 61.62 36.97
N GLN A 4 -18.85 61.17 37.76
CA GLN A 4 -17.74 60.31 37.33
C GLN A 4 -18.19 58.84 37.22
N PRO A 5 -17.66 58.07 36.26
CA PRO A 5 -17.85 56.62 36.21
C PRO A 5 -16.88 55.90 37.15
N GLU A 6 -17.38 54.85 37.79
CA GLU A 6 -16.66 54.00 38.72
C GLU A 6 -15.54 53.23 38.01
N THR A 7 -14.36 53.29 38.62
CA THR A 7 -13.12 52.60 38.22
C THR A 7 -13.06 51.21 38.84
N TYR A 8 -12.84 50.19 38.02
CA TYR A 8 -12.37 48.88 38.49
C TYR A 8 -11.04 48.54 37.76
N HIS A 9 -9.93 48.56 38.51
CA HIS A 9 -8.62 47.98 38.11
C HIS A 9 -8.70 46.46 38.31
N GLN A 10 -8.52 45.64 37.27
CA GLN A 10 -7.25 45.12 36.68
C GLN A 10 -6.45 44.16 37.57
N ASP A 11 -6.56 42.88 37.24
CA ASP A 11 -5.52 41.84 37.29
C ASP A 11 -6.06 40.73 36.35
N GLY A 12 -5.44 40.24 35.29
CA GLY A 12 -4.04 40.12 34.90
C GLY A 12 -3.94 38.76 34.18
N SER A 13 -3.94 38.75 32.84
CA SER A 13 -3.27 37.72 32.02
C SER A 13 -3.49 38.01 30.53
N GLU A 14 -2.38 38.35 29.88
CA GLU A 14 -2.29 38.62 28.46
C GLU A 14 -2.08 37.31 27.67
N GLY A 15 -2.82 37.13 26.58
CA GLY A 15 -2.43 36.26 25.46
C GLY A 15 -3.58 35.51 24.77
N PRO A 16 -3.47 35.15 23.47
CA PRO A 16 -2.88 35.86 22.34
C PRO A 16 -3.96 36.53 21.46
N LYS A 17 -3.50 37.50 20.66
CA LYS A 17 -4.31 38.39 19.83
C LYS A 17 -4.95 37.60 18.67
N MET A 18 -6.29 37.57 18.61
CA MET A 18 -7.02 37.18 17.39
C MET A 18 -6.62 38.14 16.26
N TRP A 19 -5.98 37.62 15.23
CA TRP A 19 -5.86 38.35 13.97
C TRP A 19 -7.23 38.36 13.27
N PRO A 20 -7.63 39.46 12.62
CA PRO A 20 -8.87 39.51 11.86
C PRO A 20 -8.62 38.83 10.51
N GLY A 21 -8.72 37.51 10.49
CA GLY A 21 -8.71 36.70 9.28
C GLY A 21 -10.13 36.44 8.82
N THR A 22 -10.50 37.09 7.73
CA THR A 22 -11.74 36.95 6.97
C THR A 22 -12.28 35.51 6.94
N LEU A 23 -13.57 35.36 7.28
CA LEU A 23 -14.34 34.15 7.00
C LEU A 23 -14.31 33.89 5.49
N VAL A 24 -13.56 32.88 5.06
CA VAL A 24 -13.74 32.31 3.72
C VAL A 24 -14.94 31.37 3.82
N PRO A 25 -16.02 31.57 3.04
CA PRO A 25 -17.08 30.58 2.94
C PRO A 25 -16.56 29.43 2.09
N GLN A 26 -16.07 28.38 2.73
CA GLN A 26 -15.96 27.08 2.10
C GLN A 26 -16.66 26.03 2.98
N GLU A 27 -17.82 25.60 2.51
CA GLU A 27 -18.45 24.32 2.86
C GLU A 27 -17.60 23.11 2.42
N LYS A 28 -16.31 23.09 2.75
CA LYS A 28 -15.37 22.06 2.29
C LYS A 28 -14.46 21.48 3.37
N SER A 29 -14.74 21.73 4.65
CA SER A 29 -13.81 21.34 5.72
C SER A 29 -14.41 20.56 6.89
N LYS A 30 -15.71 20.21 6.87
CA LYS A 30 -16.25 19.30 7.90
C LYS A 30 -16.01 17.81 7.63
N GLU A 31 -15.60 17.42 6.43
CA GLU A 31 -15.20 16.03 6.11
C GLU A 31 -13.68 15.80 6.13
N THR A 32 -12.87 16.87 6.21
CA THR A 32 -11.41 16.79 5.97
C THR A 32 -10.55 16.81 7.25
N ASN A 33 -11.13 17.03 8.43
CA ASN A 33 -10.34 17.40 9.62
C ASN A 33 -10.08 16.29 10.65
N CYS A 34 -10.61 15.08 10.50
CA CYS A 34 -10.38 14.02 11.49
C CYS A 34 -9.25 13.04 11.13
N CYS A 35 -8.80 12.98 9.86
CA CYS A 35 -7.64 12.17 9.42
C CYS A 35 -6.34 12.97 9.27
N PHE A 36 -6.29 14.23 9.70
CA PHE A 36 -5.04 15.01 9.76
C PHE A 36 -4.20 14.58 10.97
N SER A 37 -3.84 13.30 11.03
CA SER A 37 -2.62 12.89 11.71
C SER A 37 -1.46 13.64 11.02
N LEU A 38 -0.46 14.10 11.76
CA LEU A 38 0.71 14.81 11.20
C LEU A 38 1.54 13.92 10.24
N THR A 39 1.16 12.67 10.06
CA THR A 39 1.71 11.69 9.12
C THR A 39 0.59 11.04 8.30
N GLU A 40 0.73 11.08 6.97
CA GLU A 40 -0.14 10.34 6.04
C GLU A 40 -0.19 8.85 6.44
N PRO A 41 -1.38 8.23 6.44
CA PRO A 41 -1.51 6.80 6.74
C PRO A 41 -0.78 5.96 5.69
N SER A 42 -0.32 4.77 6.09
CA SER A 42 0.31 3.85 5.14
C SER A 42 -0.69 3.41 4.06
N PRO A 43 -0.25 2.96 2.87
CA PRO A 43 -1.16 2.42 1.85
C PRO A 43 -2.02 1.25 2.33
N CYS A 44 -1.62 0.56 3.41
CA CYS A 44 -2.34 -0.55 4.03
C CYS A 44 -3.35 -0.14 5.09
N GLU A 45 -3.34 1.11 5.52
CA GLU A 45 -4.18 1.59 6.60
C GLU A 45 -5.27 2.50 6.03
N TRP A 46 -6.51 2.17 6.36
CA TRP A 46 -7.65 3.01 6.01
C TRP A 46 -8.38 3.45 7.25
N CYS A 47 -8.48 4.76 7.44
CA CYS A 47 -9.18 5.36 8.56
C CYS A 47 -10.45 6.06 8.09
N ARG A 48 -11.52 5.91 8.88
CA ARG A 48 -12.77 6.66 8.75
C ARG A 48 -13.04 7.45 10.01
N CYS A 49 -13.71 8.58 9.86
CA CYS A 49 -14.04 9.47 10.97
C CYS A 49 -15.54 9.55 11.15
N GLU A 50 -15.99 9.36 12.38
CA GLU A 50 -17.40 9.37 12.73
C GLU A 50 -17.86 10.77 13.17
N PRO A 51 -19.16 11.09 13.08
CA PRO A 51 -19.70 12.41 13.47
C PRO A 51 -19.45 12.79 14.94
N ASN A 52 -19.19 11.81 15.80
CA ASN A 52 -18.82 11.98 17.21
C ASN A 52 -17.34 12.32 17.43
N SER A 53 -16.58 12.58 16.36
CA SER A 53 -15.12 12.81 16.36
C SER A 53 -14.27 11.58 16.74
N GLU A 54 -14.83 10.37 16.65
CA GLU A 54 -14.09 9.12 16.80
C GLU A 54 -13.43 8.71 15.48
N VAL A 55 -12.22 8.15 15.57
CA VAL A 55 -11.47 7.65 14.42
C VAL A 55 -11.40 6.13 14.48
N HIS A 56 -11.84 5.49 13.40
CA HIS A 56 -11.80 4.04 13.24
C HIS A 56 -10.83 3.71 12.10
N CYS A 57 -9.72 3.06 12.42
CA CYS A 57 -8.75 2.60 11.44
C CYS A 57 -8.80 1.08 11.28
N VAL A 58 -8.63 0.63 10.04
CA VAL A 58 -8.47 -0.78 9.70
C VAL A 58 -7.15 -0.94 8.95
N VAL A 59 -6.44 -2.02 9.25
CA VAL A 59 -5.21 -2.39 8.54
C VAL A 59 -5.51 -3.59 7.67
N ALA A 60 -5.14 -3.52 6.40
CA ALA A 60 -5.35 -4.60 5.44
C ALA A 60 -4.27 -5.67 5.59
N ASP A 61 -4.70 -6.94 5.64
CA ASP A 61 -3.83 -8.10 5.46
C ASP A 61 -3.79 -8.48 3.97
N CYS A 62 -2.60 -8.81 3.48
CA CYS A 62 -2.40 -9.18 2.09
C CYS A 62 -2.56 -10.68 1.87
N ALA A 63 -3.26 -11.05 0.78
CA ALA A 63 -3.22 -12.40 0.27
C ALA A 63 -1.79 -12.77 -0.16
N VAL A 64 -1.42 -14.04 0.02
CA VAL A 64 -0.10 -14.51 -0.41
C VAL A 64 -0.03 -14.46 -1.94
N PRO A 65 0.93 -13.74 -2.54
CA PRO A 65 1.05 -13.64 -4.00
C PRO A 65 1.36 -14.99 -4.63
N GLU A 66 0.77 -15.28 -5.80
CA GLU A 66 0.99 -16.54 -6.51
C GLU A 66 2.28 -16.57 -7.36
N CYS A 67 3.34 -15.96 -6.88
CA CYS A 67 4.64 -15.91 -7.57
C CYS A 67 5.79 -15.92 -6.58
N VAL A 68 6.96 -16.36 -7.03
CA VAL A 68 8.18 -16.37 -6.21
C VAL A 68 8.94 -15.05 -6.21
N ASN A 69 8.49 -14.08 -7.03
CA ASN A 69 9.08 -12.74 -7.18
C ASN A 69 8.04 -11.61 -7.13
N PRO A 70 7.30 -11.47 -6.01
CA PRO A 70 6.40 -10.34 -5.83
C PRO A 70 7.15 -9.01 -5.86
N VAL A 71 6.49 -7.97 -6.38
CA VAL A 71 6.99 -6.59 -6.38
C VAL A 71 6.18 -5.76 -5.39
N TYR A 72 6.87 -5.03 -4.52
CA TYR A 72 6.28 -4.08 -3.58
C TYR A 72 6.37 -2.67 -4.16
N GLU A 73 5.23 -2.03 -4.38
CA GLU A 73 5.17 -0.67 -4.92
C GLU A 73 4.81 0.33 -3.81
N PRO A 74 5.45 1.52 -3.75
CA PRO A 74 5.28 2.45 -2.62
C PRO A 74 3.84 2.92 -2.37
N GLU A 75 3.00 2.96 -3.40
CA GLU A 75 1.61 3.45 -3.31
C GLU A 75 0.58 2.33 -3.15
N GLN A 76 1.01 1.07 -3.10
CA GLN A 76 0.14 -0.09 -2.96
C GLN A 76 0.37 -0.77 -1.63
N CYS A 77 -0.71 -1.16 -0.95
CA CYS A 77 -0.59 -1.94 0.27
C CYS A 77 0.08 -3.28 0.00
N CYS A 78 -0.46 -4.02 -0.98
CA CYS A 78 -0.10 -5.41 -1.17
C CYS A 78 0.88 -5.62 -2.33
N PRO A 79 1.81 -6.57 -2.18
CA PRO A 79 2.69 -6.96 -3.28
C PRO A 79 1.91 -7.53 -4.46
N ILE A 80 2.44 -7.33 -5.66
CA ILE A 80 1.84 -7.83 -6.91
C ILE A 80 2.79 -8.73 -7.69
N CYS A 81 2.21 -9.68 -8.42
CA CYS A 81 2.93 -10.49 -9.40
C CYS A 81 2.82 -9.82 -10.78
N LYS A 82 3.77 -8.92 -11.12
CA LYS A 82 3.71 -8.11 -12.36
C LYS A 82 3.52 -8.94 -13.64
N ASN A 83 4.12 -10.13 -13.69
CA ASN A 83 4.07 -11.04 -14.83
C ASN A 83 3.11 -12.23 -14.62
N GLY A 84 2.23 -12.13 -13.62
CA GLY A 84 1.34 -13.22 -13.22
C GLY A 84 2.04 -14.35 -12.47
N PRO A 85 1.32 -15.47 -12.25
CA PRO A 85 1.83 -16.58 -11.46
C PRO A 85 3.07 -17.24 -12.07
N ASN A 86 4.02 -17.62 -11.22
CA ASN A 86 5.29 -18.21 -11.65
C ASN A 86 5.95 -19.03 -10.53
N CYS A 87 6.91 -19.86 -10.90
CA CYS A 87 7.70 -20.63 -9.94
C CYS A 87 9.13 -20.87 -10.44
N TYR A 88 9.98 -21.41 -9.57
CA TYR A 88 11.37 -21.73 -9.89
C TYR A 88 11.50 -23.03 -10.68
N ALA A 89 12.25 -22.98 -11.77
CA ALA A 89 12.85 -24.11 -12.47
C ALA A 89 14.38 -24.03 -12.28
N GLY A 90 14.90 -24.70 -11.24
CA GLY A 90 16.28 -24.49 -10.80
C GLY A 90 16.47 -23.06 -10.27
N THR A 91 17.30 -22.26 -10.93
CA THR A 91 17.54 -20.84 -10.60
C THR A 91 16.74 -19.87 -11.48
N THR A 92 15.99 -20.37 -12.45
CA THR A 92 15.24 -19.55 -13.41
C THR A 92 13.78 -19.49 -13.02
N ILE A 93 13.15 -18.32 -13.13
CA ILE A 93 11.71 -18.15 -12.92
C ILE A 93 10.99 -18.38 -14.25
N ILE A 94 9.99 -19.27 -14.26
CA ILE A 94 9.16 -19.55 -15.44
C ILE A 94 7.67 -19.29 -15.16
N PRO A 95 6.89 -18.83 -16.16
CA PRO A 95 5.46 -18.59 -15.99
C PRO A 95 4.67 -19.89 -15.73
N ALA A 96 3.59 -19.78 -14.96
CA ALA A 96 2.67 -20.88 -14.69
C ALA A 96 1.83 -21.27 -15.92
N GLY A 97 1.45 -22.54 -16.00
CA GLY A 97 0.47 -23.05 -16.96
C GLY A 97 1.02 -23.44 -18.33
N ILE A 98 2.28 -23.13 -18.63
CA ILE A 98 2.92 -23.46 -19.92
C ILE A 98 4.17 -24.33 -19.73
N GLU A 99 4.54 -25.07 -20.79
CA GLU A 99 5.82 -25.76 -20.87
C GLU A 99 6.88 -24.81 -21.45
N VAL A 100 8.03 -24.72 -20.79
CA VAL A 100 9.14 -23.83 -21.17
C VAL A 100 10.42 -24.66 -21.31
N LYS A 101 11.11 -24.50 -22.43
CA LYS A 101 12.46 -25.06 -22.64
C LYS A 101 13.47 -24.20 -21.87
N VAL A 102 14.00 -24.73 -20.75
CA VAL A 102 14.94 -23.99 -19.88
C VAL A 102 16.40 -24.17 -20.31
N ASP A 103 16.70 -25.27 -21.00
CA ASP A 103 17.97 -25.54 -21.68
C ASP A 103 17.74 -26.45 -22.90
N ASP A 104 18.79 -26.82 -23.63
CA ASP A 104 18.68 -27.61 -24.87
C ASP A 104 18.00 -28.98 -24.74
N CYS A 105 17.98 -29.53 -23.54
CA CYS A 105 17.53 -30.86 -23.23
C CYS A 105 16.39 -30.86 -22.21
N THR A 106 16.05 -29.74 -21.60
CA THR A 106 15.16 -29.72 -20.43
C THR A 106 13.96 -28.83 -20.68
N ILE A 107 12.78 -29.42 -20.54
CA ILE A 107 11.50 -28.72 -20.58
C ILE A 107 10.91 -28.76 -19.18
N CYS A 108 10.56 -27.61 -18.64
CA CYS A 108 9.96 -27.47 -17.33
C CYS A 108 8.54 -26.91 -17.45
N ARG A 109 7.67 -27.34 -16.53
CA ARG A 109 6.30 -26.84 -16.41
C ARG A 109 6.04 -26.41 -14.98
N CYS A 110 5.55 -25.19 -14.83
CA CYS A 110 5.05 -24.68 -13.56
C CYS A 110 3.54 -24.93 -13.47
N HIS A 111 3.09 -25.58 -12.40
CA HIS A 111 1.67 -25.87 -12.19
C HIS A 111 0.91 -24.62 -11.76
N SER A 112 -0.35 -24.52 -12.20
CA SER A 112 -1.24 -23.43 -11.76
C SER A 112 -1.68 -23.70 -10.32
N GLY A 113 -1.54 -22.71 -9.44
CA GLY A 113 -2.00 -22.80 -8.05
C GLY A 113 -1.05 -23.51 -7.07
N ASP A 114 0.09 -24.01 -7.52
CA ASP A 114 1.13 -24.68 -6.70
C ASP A 114 2.48 -23.93 -6.82
N TRP A 115 2.46 -22.60 -6.89
CA TRP A 115 3.63 -21.75 -7.20
C TRP A 115 4.80 -21.89 -6.20
N TRP A 116 4.52 -22.32 -4.96
CA TRP A 116 5.53 -22.61 -3.94
C TRP A 116 6.30 -23.91 -4.20
N LYS A 117 5.78 -24.80 -5.07
CA LYS A 117 6.48 -26.02 -5.47
C LYS A 117 7.44 -25.71 -6.61
N PRO A 118 8.61 -26.37 -6.65
CA PRO A 118 9.47 -26.32 -7.82
C PRO A 118 8.75 -26.79 -9.09
N ALA A 119 9.13 -26.23 -10.23
CA ALA A 119 8.63 -26.66 -11.53
C ALA A 119 8.94 -28.16 -11.77
N GLN A 120 8.04 -28.84 -12.47
CA GLN A 120 8.29 -30.20 -12.93
C GLN A 120 9.10 -30.14 -14.22
N CYS A 121 10.33 -30.67 -14.17
CA CYS A 121 11.25 -30.67 -15.29
C CYS A 121 11.44 -32.07 -15.86
N LEU A 122 11.32 -32.20 -17.17
CA LEU A 122 11.59 -33.42 -17.92
C LEU A 122 12.79 -33.18 -18.84
N ARG A 123 13.78 -34.06 -18.75
CA ARG A 123 14.89 -34.12 -19.70
C ARG A 123 14.44 -34.90 -20.93
N ARG A 124 14.50 -34.29 -22.11
CA ARG A 124 14.23 -34.89 -23.42
C ARG A 124 15.51 -35.00 -24.24
N GLU A 125 15.46 -35.75 -25.34
CA GLU A 125 16.56 -35.84 -26.30
C GLU A 125 16.88 -34.46 -26.86
N CYS A 126 18.11 -34.02 -26.67
CA CYS A 126 18.58 -32.73 -27.13
C CYS A 126 18.74 -32.76 -28.65
N LEU A 127 18.42 -31.66 -29.34
CA LEU A 127 18.56 -31.55 -30.80
C LEU A 127 20.02 -31.67 -31.31
N ASN A 128 21.01 -31.81 -30.42
CA ASN A 128 22.41 -32.04 -30.74
C ASN A 128 22.88 -33.49 -30.45
N GLY A 129 21.96 -34.45 -30.51
CA GLY A 129 22.24 -35.90 -30.40
C GLY A 129 22.43 -36.64 -31.73
N GLN A 130 22.50 -35.95 -32.87
CA GLN A 130 23.03 -36.54 -34.11
C GLN A 130 24.33 -35.83 -34.50
N THR A 131 25.42 -36.21 -33.83
CA THR A 131 26.77 -36.01 -34.36
C THR A 131 27.57 -37.29 -34.15
N SER A 132 27.72 -38.00 -35.29
CA SER A 132 28.55 -39.18 -35.60
C SER A 132 28.27 -40.52 -34.93
#